data_AF-A0A9D2NR47-F1
#
_entry.id   AF-A0A9D2NR47-F1
#
_cell.length_a   1.000
_cell.length_b   1.000
_cell.length_c   1.000
_cell.angle_alpha   90.00
_cell.angle_beta   90.00
_cell.angle_gamma   90.00
#
_symmetry.space_group_name_H-M   'P 1'
#
loop_
_entity.id
_entity.type
_entity.pdbx_description
1 polymer ?
#
loop_
_entity_poly.entity_id
_entity_poly.type
_entity_poly.pdbx_seq_one_letter_code
_entity_poly.pdbx_strand_id
1 'polypeptide(L)'
;MNDQLLARKLLKQKIHDPSLTFPLISEKTGCSKRQLIRLSHSLDGSMDMEALCHHANEGKEPVNKALGSEIQFLIDLKKPYPFLLCHRFPLL
;
A
#
# COMPACT_ATOMS: atom_id res chain seq x y z
N MET A 1 3.74 14.07 15.63
CA MET A 1 3.54 12.95 14.69
C MET A 1 2.15 12.40 14.89
N ASN A 2 1.44 12.05 13.83
CA ASN A 2 0.07 11.52 13.94
C ASN A 2 0.13 10.01 14.17
N ASP A 3 -0.52 9.54 15.24
CA ASP A 3 -0.51 8.11 15.60
C ASP A 3 -1.66 7.37 14.91
N GLN A 4 -1.38 6.89 13.70
CA GLN A 4 -2.37 6.20 12.88
C GLN A 4 -2.77 4.82 13.42
N LEU A 5 -1.89 4.14 14.17
CA LEU A 5 -2.19 2.85 14.78
C LEU A 5 -3.20 3.01 15.91
N LEU A 6 -2.97 3.99 16.78
CA LEU A 6 -3.92 4.35 17.83
C LEU A 6 -5.26 4.80 17.25
N ALA A 7 -5.25 5.59 16.18
CA ALA A 7 -6.46 6.03 15.49
C ALA A 7 -7.30 4.84 14.97
N ARG A 8 -6.66 3.84 14.34
CA ARG A 8 -7.37 2.63 13.87
C ARG A 8 -7.97 1.82 15.01
N LYS A 9 -7.26 1.70 16.14
CA LYS A 9 -7.76 0.98 17.33
C LYS A 9 -8.99 1.67 17.91
N LEU A 10 -8.96 2.99 18.07
CA LEU A 10 -10.08 3.79 18.57
C LEU A 10 -11.26 3.80 17.60
N LEU A 11 -11.01 3.82 16.28
CA LEU A 11 -12.06 3.73 15.27
C LEU A 11 -12.76 2.36 15.25
N LYS A 12 -12.05 1.25 15.51
CA LYS A 12 -12.69 -0.07 15.70
C LYS A 12 -13.57 -0.10 16.95
N GLN A 13 -13.09 0.48 18.05
CA GLN A 13 -13.84 0.53 19.31
C GLN A 13 -15.10 1.40 19.19
N LYS A 14 -15.02 2.49 18.42
CA LYS A 14 -16.15 3.37 18.12
C LYS A 14 -17.36 2.67 17.50
N ILE A 15 -17.17 1.55 16.79
CA ILE A 15 -18.28 0.74 16.23
C ILE A 15 -19.18 0.21 17.36
N HIS A 16 -18.59 -0.12 18.50
CA HIS A 16 -19.29 -0.72 19.65
C HIS A 16 -19.53 0.26 20.80
N ASP A 17 -18.85 1.41 20.79
CA ASP A 17 -18.95 2.45 21.82
C ASP A 17 -19.33 3.82 21.21
N PRO A 18 -20.59 4.26 21.39
CA PRO A 18 -21.07 5.54 20.89
C PRO A 18 -20.38 6.76 21.51
N SER A 19 -19.72 6.62 22.66
CA SER A 19 -19.05 7.73 23.35
C SER A 19 -17.76 8.17 22.62
N LEU A 20 -17.19 7.32 21.77
CA LEU A 20 -16.01 7.62 20.97
C LEU A 20 -16.38 8.44 19.73
N THR A 21 -16.23 9.76 19.83
CA THR A 21 -16.50 10.69 18.73
C THR A 21 -15.25 10.99 17.90
N PHE A 22 -15.42 11.42 16.64
CA PHE A 22 -14.29 11.82 15.79
C PHE A 22 -13.44 12.98 16.38
N PRO A 23 -14.03 14.01 17.02
CA PRO A 23 -13.26 15.03 17.73
C PRO A 23 -12.36 14.45 18.82
N LEU A 24 -12.87 13.54 19.65
CA LEU A 24 -12.11 12.92 20.73
C LEU A 24 -10.94 12.07 20.20
N ILE A 25 -11.17 11.31 19.12
CA ILE A 25 -10.11 10.53 18.48
C ILE A 25 -9.07 11.45 17.84
N SER A 26 -9.50 12.57 17.26
CA SER A 26 -8.60 13.57 16.65
C SER A 26 -7.69 14.19 17.69
N GLU A 27 -8.23 14.58 18.85
CA GLU A 27 -7.47 15.12 19.97
C GLU A 27 -6.42 14.13 20.49
N LYS A 28 -6.80 12.84 20.62
CA LYS A 28 -5.89 11.79 21.13
C LYS A 28 -4.79 11.37 20.14
N THR A 29 -5.00 11.53 18.85
CA THR A 29 -4.12 10.93 17.81
C THR A 29 -3.42 11.96 16.94
N GLY A 30 -3.86 13.23 16.97
CA GLY A 30 -3.43 14.28 16.05
C GLY A 30 -3.94 14.11 14.61
N CYS A 31 -4.73 13.07 14.32
CA CYS A 31 -5.32 12.87 13.00
C CYS A 31 -6.44 13.86 12.75
N SER A 32 -6.51 14.45 11.55
CA SER A 32 -7.62 15.32 11.18
C SER A 32 -8.91 14.52 11.00
N LYS A 33 -10.06 15.18 11.17
CA LYS A 33 -11.38 14.56 10.94
C LYS A 33 -11.49 13.89 9.56
N ARG A 34 -10.95 14.51 8.51
CA ARG A 34 -10.92 13.93 7.15
C ARG A 34 -10.07 12.65 7.09
N GLN A 35 -8.92 12.62 7.76
CA GLN A 35 -8.08 11.42 7.85
C GLN A 35 -8.82 10.29 8.57
N LEU A 36 -9.51 10.60 9.67
CA LEU A 36 -10.28 9.63 10.45
C LEU A 36 -11.47 9.05 9.67
N ILE A 37 -12.20 9.87 8.91
CA ILE A 37 -13.30 9.40 8.06
C ILE A 37 -12.77 8.46 6.96
N ARG A 38 -11.67 8.83 6.30
CA ARG A 38 -11.03 7.95 5.30
C ARG A 38 -10.59 6.63 5.92
N LEU A 39 -10.02 6.66 7.12
CA LEU A 39 -9.61 5.47 7.85
C LEU A 39 -10.81 4.60 8.28
N SER A 40 -11.93 5.20 8.70
CA SER A 40 -13.13 4.43 9.06
C SER A 40 -13.73 3.69 7.85
N HIS A 41 -13.80 4.32 6.68
CA HIS A 41 -14.27 3.63 5.46
C HIS A 41 -13.37 2.43 5.08
N SER A 42 -12.07 2.53 5.32
CA SER A 42 -11.15 1.41 5.09
C SER A 42 -11.25 0.29 6.16
N LEU A 43 -11.89 0.55 7.29
CA LEU A 43 -12.13 -0.42 8.36
C LEU A 43 -13.39 -1.25 8.10
N ASP A 44 -14.46 -0.61 7.61
CA ASP A 44 -15.71 -1.29 7.24
C ASP A 44 -15.51 -2.26 6.06
N GLY A 45 -14.56 -1.97 5.17
CA GLY A 45 -14.20 -2.83 4.03
C GLY A 45 -13.23 -3.97 4.35
N SER A 46 -12.86 -4.22 5.62
CA SER A 46 -11.78 -5.16 5.96
C SER A 46 -12.07 -6.65 5.72
N MET A 47 -13.31 -7.05 5.39
CA MET A 47 -13.58 -8.38 4.81
C MET A 47 -13.18 -8.47 3.33
N ASP A 48 -13.13 -7.34 2.61
CA ASP A 48 -12.86 -7.26 1.16
C ASP A 48 -11.45 -6.73 0.84
N MET A 49 -10.66 -6.29 1.81
CA MET A 49 -9.35 -5.69 1.54
C MET A 49 -8.33 -6.70 0.99
N GLU A 50 -8.42 -7.98 1.36
CA GLU A 50 -7.60 -9.03 0.74
C GLU A 50 -7.99 -9.21 -0.75
N ALA A 51 -9.29 -9.28 -1.04
CA ALA A 51 -9.82 -9.39 -2.40
C ALA A 51 -9.51 -8.15 -3.27
N LEU A 52 -9.60 -6.94 -2.70
CA LEU A 52 -9.24 -5.70 -3.37
C LEU A 52 -7.72 -5.56 -3.56
N CYS A 53 -6.88 -6.01 -2.63
CA CYS A 53 -5.44 -6.01 -2.83
C CYS A 53 -5.00 -6.99 -3.93
N HIS A 54 -5.68 -8.13 -4.05
CA HIS A 54 -5.51 -9.05 -5.17
C HIS A 54 -5.94 -8.41 -6.50
N HIS A 55 -7.17 -7.88 -6.58
CA HIS A 55 -7.72 -7.42 -7.85
C HIS A 55 -7.30 -6.00 -8.28
N ALA A 56 -6.96 -5.09 -7.36
CA ALA A 56 -6.62 -3.70 -7.70
C ALA A 56 -5.23 -3.55 -8.35
N ASN A 57 -4.36 -4.56 -8.19
CA ASN A 57 -3.03 -4.59 -8.81
C ASN A 57 -2.93 -5.64 -9.93
N GLU A 58 -3.91 -6.54 -10.07
CA GLU A 58 -4.03 -7.47 -11.19
C GLU A 58 -4.70 -6.76 -12.39
N GLY A 59 -4.01 -5.76 -12.94
CA GLY A 59 -4.27 -5.37 -14.33
C GLY A 59 -4.07 -6.58 -15.25
N LYS A 60 -4.68 -6.56 -16.44
CA LYS A 60 -4.42 -7.60 -17.46
C LYS A 60 -2.91 -7.69 -17.70
N GLU A 61 -2.34 -8.86 -17.49
CA GLU A 61 -0.92 -9.13 -17.74
C GLU A 61 -0.57 -8.67 -19.17
N PRO A 62 0.48 -7.85 -19.34
CA PRO A 62 0.88 -7.36 -20.65
C PRO A 62 1.25 -8.54 -21.55
N VAL A 63 0.73 -8.54 -22.78
CA VAL A 63 0.98 -9.60 -23.76
C VAL A 63 2.47 -9.74 -24.09
N ASN A 64 3.24 -8.66 -23.93
CA ASN A 64 4.67 -8.56 -24.18
C ASN A 64 5.51 -8.63 -22.90
N LYS A 65 5.06 -9.34 -21.87
CA LYS A 65 5.82 -9.56 -20.65
C LYS A 65 7.09 -10.36 -20.94
N ALA A 66 8.20 -9.95 -20.34
CA ALA A 66 9.44 -10.69 -20.39
C ALA A 66 9.26 -12.07 -19.71
N LEU A 67 9.78 -13.12 -20.34
CA LEU A 67 9.85 -14.45 -19.76
C LEU A 67 10.73 -14.45 -18.51
N GLY A 68 10.48 -15.38 -17.60
CA GLY A 68 11.30 -15.52 -16.38
C GLY A 68 12.80 -15.69 -16.69
N SER A 69 13.13 -16.36 -17.80
CA SER A 69 14.50 -16.51 -18.30
C SER A 69 15.13 -15.19 -18.74
N GLU A 70 14.38 -14.31 -19.40
CA GLU A 70 14.84 -12.99 -19.83
C GLU A 70 15.09 -12.08 -18.63
N ILE A 71 14.21 -12.14 -17.62
CA ILE A 71 14.38 -11.42 -16.36
C ILE A 71 15.65 -11.92 -15.63
N GLN A 72 15.82 -13.25 -15.56
CA GLN A 72 16.99 -13.84 -14.90
C GLN A 72 18.30 -13.47 -15.61
N PHE A 73 18.30 -13.46 -16.95
CA PHE A 73 19.43 -12.99 -17.74
C PHE A 73 19.81 -11.54 -17.39
N LEU A 74 18.84 -10.63 -17.31
CA LEU A 74 19.11 -9.23 -16.95
C LEU A 74 19.66 -9.10 -15.53
N ILE A 75 19.16 -9.91 -14.58
CA ILE A 75 19.66 -9.95 -13.20
C ILE A 75 21.14 -10.39 -13.19
N ASP A 76 21.44 -11.51 -13.85
CA ASP A 76 22.79 -12.08 -13.86
C ASP A 76 23.79 -11.18 -14.59
N LEU A 77 23.36 -10.51 -15.65
CA LEU A 77 24.14 -9.51 -16.34
C LEU A 77 24.43 -8.28 -15.46
N LYS A 78 23.47 -7.86 -14.65
CA LYS A 78 23.57 -6.67 -13.81
C LYS A 78 24.46 -6.88 -12.58
N LYS A 79 24.49 -8.10 -12.03
CA LYS A 79 25.28 -8.47 -10.84
C LYS A 79 26.75 -7.99 -10.87
N PRO A 80 27.54 -8.25 -11.93
CA PRO A 80 28.94 -7.79 -11.99
C PRO A 80 29.08 -6.28 -12.20
N TYR A 81 28.03 -5.58 -12.66
CA TYR A 81 28.06 -4.16 -13.01
C TYR A 81 26.93 -3.37 -12.33
N PRO A 82 27.00 -3.19 -10.99
CA PRO A 82 25.92 -2.56 -10.20
C PRO A 82 25.61 -1.12 -10.63
N PHE A 83 26.59 -0.41 -11.20
CA PHE A 83 26.43 0.96 -11.69
C PHE A 83 26.11 1.08 -13.20
N LEU A 84 25.93 -0.04 -13.91
CA LEU A 84 25.52 -0.03 -15.32
C LEU A 84 24.13 0.62 -15.49
N LEU A 85 24.09 1.84 -15.98
CA LEU A 85 22.83 2.52 -16.28
C LEU A 85 22.25 1.98 -17.60
N CYS A 86 20.93 1.82 -17.70
CA CYS A 86 20.26 1.16 -18.84
C CYS A 86 20.66 1.70 -20.23
N HIS A 87 21.01 2.99 -20.32
CA HIS A 87 21.48 3.66 -21.56
C HIS A 87 22.96 3.48 -21.91
N ARG A 88 23.78 2.91 -21.02
CA ARG A 88 25.23 2.64 -21.24
C ARG A 88 25.48 1.20 -21.65
N PHE A 89 24.44 0.56 -22.17
CA PHE A 89 24.57 -0.73 -22.80
C PHE A 89 25.22 -0.52 -24.17
N PRO A 90 26.40 -1.10 -24.46
CA PRO A 90 26.90 -1.10 -25.81
C PRO A 90 25.91 -1.93 -26.65
N LEU A 91 25.18 -1.26 -27.53
CA LEU A 91 24.49 -1.91 -28.63
C LEU A 91 25.57 -2.62 -29.45
N LEU A 92 25.57 -3.96 -29.41
CA LEU A 92 26.23 -4.78 -30.43
C LEU A 92 25.41 -4.73 -31.71
#